data_AF-A0A350QRF5-F1
#
_entry.id   AF-A0A350QRF5-F1
#
_cell.length_a   1.000
_cell.length_b   1.000
_cell.length_c   1.000
_cell.angle_alpha   90.00
_cell.angle_beta   90.00
_cell.angle_gamma   90.00
#
_symmetry.space_group_name_H-M   'P 1'
#
loop_
_entity.id
_entity.type
_entity.pdbx_description
1 polymer ?
#
loop_
_entity_poly.entity_id
_entity_poly.type
_entity_poly.pdbx_seq_one_letter_code
_entity_poly.pdbx_strand_id
1 'polypeptide(L)'
;MSPTNVTEPLIKQSGPQYHEDSAVHFHHPRNDQGQLLMIEMTHQELLDFADLDVLGLLDEVDSTRFEAAFQKATPADQDLIRERQAALATQLVGAPDAHVLSAELKARVLGTIQSENDAIDSALAPVARIGIGRWRP
;
A
#
# COMPACT_ATOMS: atom_id res chain seq x y z
N MET A 1 -22.95 57.85 45.96
CA MET A 1 -22.69 56.48 46.45
C MET A 1 -22.13 55.69 45.30
N SER A 2 -20.82 55.44 45.33
CA SER A 2 -20.06 54.76 44.27
C SER A 2 -19.91 53.28 44.62
N PRO A 3 -20.14 52.36 43.69
CA PRO A 3 -19.59 51.01 43.79
C PRO A 3 -18.38 50.84 42.87
N THR A 4 -17.25 50.60 43.55
CA THR A 4 -16.10 49.74 43.25
C THR A 4 -15.91 49.23 41.81
N ASN A 5 -14.84 49.73 41.20
CA ASN A 5 -14.23 49.20 39.98
C ASN A 5 -13.48 47.90 40.32
N VAL A 6 -13.95 46.76 39.80
CA VAL A 6 -13.25 45.47 39.85
C VAL A 6 -12.72 45.20 38.45
N THR A 7 -11.41 45.15 38.32
CA THR A 7 -10.68 44.83 37.10
C THR A 7 -10.86 43.35 36.74
N GLU A 8 -11.60 43.06 35.67
CA GLU A 8 -11.54 41.77 34.97
C GLU A 8 -10.84 41.95 33.62
N PRO A 9 -9.82 41.13 33.29
CA PRO A 9 -9.20 41.18 31.97
C PRO A 9 -10.09 40.51 30.92
N LEU A 10 -10.39 41.27 29.86
CA LEU A 10 -11.02 40.80 28.63
C LEU A 10 -10.15 39.71 27.99
N ILE A 11 -10.52 38.45 28.18
CA ILE A 11 -9.95 37.30 27.47
C ILE A 11 -10.29 37.48 25.99
N LYS A 12 -9.32 37.93 25.19
CA LYS A 12 -9.38 37.81 23.74
C LYS A 12 -9.41 36.31 23.41
N GLN A 13 -10.55 35.84 22.93
CA GLN A 13 -10.65 34.58 22.21
C GLN A 13 -9.78 34.67 20.96
N SER A 14 -8.54 34.21 21.08
CA SER A 14 -7.72 33.83 19.92
C SER A 14 -8.15 32.42 19.53
N GLY A 15 -8.99 32.32 18.49
CA GLY A 15 -9.24 31.04 17.83
C GLY A 15 -7.93 30.45 17.30
N PRO A 16 -7.85 29.13 17.08
CA PRO A 16 -6.67 28.54 16.49
C PRO A 16 -6.43 29.17 15.11
N GLN A 17 -5.30 29.86 14.96
CA GLN A 17 -4.74 30.18 13.65
C GLN A 17 -4.39 28.84 13.01
N TYR A 18 -5.22 28.38 12.08
CA TYR A 18 -4.83 27.36 11.13
C TYR A 18 -3.72 27.98 10.27
N HIS A 19 -2.47 27.67 10.60
CA HIS A 19 -1.36 27.85 9.69
C HIS A 19 -1.57 26.86 8.54
N GLU A 20 -2.07 27.37 7.43
CA GLU A 20 -2.06 26.71 6.12
C GLU A 20 -0.59 26.62 5.64
N ASP A 21 0.20 25.74 6.24
CA ASP A 21 1.58 25.48 5.79
C ASP A 21 2.06 24.08 6.22
N SER A 22 1.23 23.07 5.94
CA SER A 22 1.67 21.68 5.91
C SER A 22 1.24 21.04 4.61
N ALA A 23 1.66 21.66 3.50
CA ALA A 23 2.00 20.87 2.34
C ALA A 23 3.24 20.06 2.73
N VAL A 24 3.09 18.74 2.86
CA VAL A 24 4.21 17.81 3.02
C VAL A 24 5.03 17.92 1.75
N HIS A 25 5.98 18.85 1.71
CA HIS A 25 6.86 19.05 0.57
C HIS A 25 7.89 17.93 0.62
N PHE A 26 7.58 16.81 -0.04
CA PHE A 26 8.55 15.74 -0.28
C PHE A 26 9.69 16.33 -1.12
N HIS A 27 10.77 16.70 -0.44
CA HIS A 27 11.95 17.26 -1.09
C HIS A 27 12.73 16.09 -1.70
N HIS A 28 12.46 15.74 -2.96
CA HIS A 28 13.25 14.74 -3.67
C HIS A 28 14.67 15.26 -3.90
N PRO A 29 15.72 14.69 -3.27
CA PRO A 29 17.09 15.07 -3.53
C PRO A 29 17.44 14.67 -4.96
N ARG A 30 18.05 15.58 -5.69
CA ARG A 30 18.59 15.34 -7.02
C ARG A 30 20.09 15.15 -6.89
N ASN A 31 20.67 14.26 -7.69
CA ASN A 31 22.12 14.20 -7.80
C ASN A 31 22.66 15.45 -8.52
N ASP A 32 23.97 15.64 -8.52
CA ASP A 32 24.64 16.77 -9.20
C ASP A 32 24.35 16.83 -10.72
N GLN A 33 23.76 15.78 -11.28
CA GLN A 33 23.35 15.67 -12.68
C GLN A 33 21.86 15.99 -12.91
N GLY A 34 21.14 16.45 -11.88
CA GLY A 34 19.71 16.78 -11.97
C GLY A 34 18.79 15.57 -12.11
N GLN A 35 19.32 14.35 -11.96
CA GLN A 35 18.50 13.14 -11.93
C GLN A 35 17.86 13.03 -10.55
N LEU A 36 16.57 12.67 -10.53
CA LEU A 36 15.91 12.21 -9.32
C LEU A 36 16.73 11.06 -8.75
N LEU A 37 17.34 11.27 -7.59
CA LEU A 37 17.78 10.12 -6.80
C LEU A 37 16.47 9.40 -6.48
N MET A 38 16.32 8.17 -6.99
CA MET A 38 15.32 7.27 -6.44
C MET A 38 15.76 7.04 -5.00
N ILE A 39 15.33 7.92 -4.09
CA ILE A 39 15.55 7.74 -2.66
C ILE A 39 14.95 6.38 -2.37
N GLU A 40 15.79 5.44 -1.96
CA GLU A 40 15.28 4.19 -1.45
C GLU A 40 14.40 4.53 -0.27
N MET A 41 13.13 4.11 -0.34
CA MET A 41 12.19 4.31 0.75
C MET A 41 12.78 3.73 2.01
N THR A 42 12.84 4.55 3.05
CA THR A 42 13.20 4.07 4.37
C THR A 42 12.17 3.05 4.85
N HIS A 43 12.56 2.20 5.80
CA HIS A 43 11.63 1.23 6.38
C HIS A 43 10.39 1.90 7.00
N GLN A 44 10.55 3.07 7.61
CA GLN A 44 9.43 3.83 8.17
C GLN A 44 8.51 4.36 7.07
N GLU A 45 9.05 4.92 5.97
CA GLU A 45 8.23 5.35 4.84
C GLU A 45 7.49 4.18 4.19
N LEU A 46 8.12 3.00 4.07
CA LEU A 46 7.47 1.80 3.56
C LEU A 46 6.27 1.39 4.42
N LEU A 47 6.40 1.49 5.73
CA LEU A 47 5.35 1.23 6.68
C LEU A 47 4.22 2.26 6.63
N ASP A 48 4.54 3.53 6.43
CA ASP A 48 3.53 4.60 6.31
C ASP A 48 2.76 4.48 4.98
N PHE A 49 3.45 4.15 3.88
CA PHE A 49 2.81 3.87 2.59
C PHE A 49 1.92 2.62 2.66
N ALA A 50 2.30 1.60 3.44
CA ALA A 50 1.48 0.41 3.62
C ALA A 50 0.10 0.74 4.24
N ASP A 51 0.04 1.69 5.17
CA ASP A 51 -1.24 2.16 5.74
C ASP A 51 -2.05 2.94 4.71
N LEU A 52 -1.40 3.83 3.95
CA LEU A 52 -2.05 4.61 2.88
C LEU A 52 -2.59 3.70 1.77
N ASP A 53 -1.89 2.61 1.45
CA ASP A 53 -2.32 1.59 0.49
C ASP A 53 -3.64 0.94 0.92
N VAL A 54 -3.73 0.51 2.18
CA VAL A 54 -4.96 -0.07 2.75
C VAL A 54 -6.11 0.93 2.75
N LEU A 55 -5.83 2.20 3.01
CA LEU A 55 -6.82 3.28 2.98
C LEU A 55 -7.20 3.70 1.56
N GLY A 56 -6.51 3.21 0.52
CA GLY A 56 -6.71 3.61 -0.86
C GLY A 56 -6.34 5.07 -1.14
N LEU A 57 -5.35 5.61 -0.41
CA LEU A 57 -4.93 7.01 -0.45
C LEU A 57 -3.62 7.24 -1.23
N LEU A 58 -2.98 6.18 -1.72
CA LEU A 58 -1.81 6.31 -2.60
C LEU A 58 -2.25 6.75 -4.00
N ASP A 59 -1.53 7.73 -4.56
CA ASP A 59 -1.64 8.02 -5.99
C ASP A 59 -0.87 6.97 -6.82
N GLU A 60 -1.00 7.02 -8.14
CA GLU A 60 -0.40 6.03 -9.05
C GLU A 60 1.14 5.98 -8.96
N VAL A 61 1.78 7.13 -8.74
CA VAL A 61 3.24 7.23 -8.63
C VAL A 61 3.69 6.61 -7.31
N ASP A 62 3.02 6.96 -6.23
CA ASP A 62 3.32 6.49 -4.89
C ASP A 62 2.99 5.01 -4.69
N SER A 63 1.92 4.51 -5.33
CA SER A 63 1.60 3.08 -5.41
C SER A 63 2.72 2.30 -6.13
N THR A 64 3.20 2.82 -7.26
CA THR A 64 4.31 2.20 -8.01
C THR A 64 5.60 2.18 -7.20
N ARG A 65 5.88 3.26 -6.45
CA ARG A 65 7.07 3.36 -5.58
C ARG A 65 6.98 2.40 -4.41
N PHE A 66 5.82 2.33 -3.76
CA PHE A 66 5.55 1.37 -2.68
C PHE A 66 5.76 -0.06 -3.16
N GLU A 67 5.14 -0.45 -4.28
CA GLU A 67 5.26 -1.81 -4.83
C GLU A 67 6.73 -2.15 -5.13
N ALA A 68 7.46 -1.24 -5.76
CA ALA A 68 8.87 -1.44 -6.05
C ALA A 68 9.73 -1.59 -4.78
N ALA A 69 9.43 -0.83 -3.72
CA ALA A 69 10.13 -0.92 -2.44
C ALA A 69 9.75 -2.21 -1.68
N PHE A 70 8.47 -2.58 -1.68
CA PHE A 70 7.96 -3.81 -1.07
C PHE A 70 8.60 -5.06 -1.68
N GLN A 71 8.70 -5.13 -3.01
CA GLN A 71 9.33 -6.24 -3.71
C GLN A 71 10.84 -6.38 -3.41
N LYS A 72 11.50 -5.28 -3.05
CA LYS A 72 12.92 -5.28 -2.65
C LYS A 72 13.14 -5.56 -1.17
N ALA A 73 12.11 -5.43 -0.34
CA ALA A 73 12.19 -5.66 1.10
C ALA A 73 12.50 -7.13 1.41
N THR A 74 13.04 -7.40 2.60
CA THR A 74 13.30 -8.78 3.01
C THR A 74 11.98 -9.55 3.17
N PRO A 75 11.95 -10.89 3.04
CA PRO A 75 10.73 -11.66 3.25
C PRO A 75 10.07 -11.40 4.63
N ALA A 76 10.89 -11.23 5.67
CA ALA A 76 10.41 -10.91 7.01
C ALA A 76 9.72 -9.53 7.08
N ASP A 77 10.27 -8.53 6.38
CA ASP A 77 9.65 -7.20 6.29
C ASP A 77 8.35 -7.23 5.49
N GLN A 78 8.30 -8.00 4.40
CA GLN A 78 7.08 -8.17 3.62
C GLN A 78 5.96 -8.81 4.46
N ASP A 79 6.29 -9.82 5.25
CA ASP A 79 5.33 -10.49 6.13
C ASP A 79 4.83 -9.53 7.22
N LEU A 80 5.73 -8.74 7.82
CA LEU A 80 5.36 -7.69 8.79
C LEU A 80 4.42 -6.64 8.17
N ILE A 81 4.71 -6.21 6.94
CA ILE A 81 3.87 -5.25 6.21
C ILE A 81 2.49 -5.85 5.94
N ARG A 82 2.41 -7.09 5.45
CA ARG A 82 1.13 -7.79 5.21
C ARG A 82 0.32 -7.95 6.48
N GLU A 83 0.97 -8.29 7.60
CA GLU A 83 0.32 -8.41 8.90
C GLU A 83 -0.28 -7.07 9.35
N ARG A 84 0.49 -5.99 9.24
CA ARG A 84 0.01 -4.62 9.54
C ARG A 84 -1.18 -4.24 8.66
N GLN A 85 -1.08 -4.48 7.36
CA GLN A 85 -2.15 -4.17 6.41
C GLN A 85 -3.43 -4.97 6.72
N ALA A 86 -3.29 -6.27 7.02
CA ALA A 86 -4.41 -7.12 7.42
C ALA A 86 -5.05 -6.65 8.73
N ALA A 87 -4.24 -6.25 9.72
CA ALA A 87 -4.73 -5.73 10.99
C ALA A 87 -5.51 -4.42 10.80
N LEU A 88 -4.99 -3.50 9.98
CA LEU A 88 -5.66 -2.23 9.68
C LEU A 88 -6.95 -2.44 8.87
N ALA A 89 -6.92 -3.28 7.83
CA ALA A 89 -8.10 -3.63 7.04
C ALA A 89 -9.21 -4.24 7.93
N THR A 90 -8.84 -5.13 8.85
CA THR A 90 -9.78 -5.72 9.83
C THR A 90 -10.38 -4.67 10.75
N GLN A 91 -9.61 -3.67 11.19
CA GLN A 91 -10.12 -2.56 12.01
C GLN A 91 -11.09 -1.68 11.24
N LEU A 92 -10.82 -1.41 9.95
CA LEU A 92 -11.63 -0.53 9.11
C LEU A 92 -12.95 -1.17 8.67
N VAL A 93 -12.90 -2.43 8.23
CA VAL A 93 -14.08 -3.16 7.70
C VAL A 93 -14.87 -3.83 8.82
N GLY A 94 -14.30 -3.92 10.03
CA GLY A 94 -14.80 -4.78 11.10
C GLY A 94 -14.43 -6.24 10.85
N ALA A 95 -14.77 -7.13 11.81
CA ALA A 95 -14.75 -8.56 11.52
C ALA A 95 -15.60 -8.81 10.27
N PRO A 96 -15.15 -9.64 9.32
CA PRO A 96 -15.84 -9.83 8.05
C PRO A 96 -17.30 -10.10 8.33
N ASP A 97 -18.15 -9.12 8.01
CA ASP A 97 -19.58 -9.30 8.09
C ASP A 97 -19.86 -10.46 7.15
N ALA A 98 -20.35 -11.57 7.70
CA ALA A 98 -20.48 -12.82 6.98
C ALA A 98 -21.64 -12.72 5.98
N HIS A 99 -21.57 -11.78 5.05
CA HIS A 99 -22.20 -11.90 3.76
C HIS A 99 -21.52 -13.09 3.09
N VAL A 100 -22.05 -14.27 3.40
CA VAL A 100 -21.74 -15.52 2.74
C VAL A 100 -21.92 -15.25 1.25
N LEU A 101 -20.80 -15.11 0.53
CA LEU A 101 -20.80 -14.99 -0.91
C LEU A 101 -21.70 -16.10 -1.46
N SER A 102 -22.60 -15.76 -2.39
CA SER A 102 -23.51 -16.76 -2.93
C SER A 102 -22.71 -17.95 -3.47
N ALA A 103 -23.19 -19.17 -3.21
CA ALA A 103 -22.48 -20.38 -3.65
C ALA A 103 -22.22 -20.38 -5.16
N GLU A 104 -23.12 -19.77 -5.94
CA GLU A 104 -22.97 -19.58 -7.38
C GLU A 104 -21.81 -18.63 -7.73
N LEU A 105 -21.68 -17.48 -7.05
CA LEU A 105 -20.58 -16.55 -7.29
C LEU A 105 -19.24 -17.20 -6.94
N LYS A 106 -19.18 -17.94 -5.83
CA LYS A 106 -17.98 -18.69 -5.43
C LYS A 106 -17.62 -19.74 -6.48
N ALA A 107 -18.58 -20.53 -6.95
CA ALA A 107 -18.35 -21.54 -7.98
C ALA A 107 -17.88 -20.92 -9.30
N ARG A 108 -18.47 -19.79 -9.70
CA ARG A 108 -18.08 -19.07 -10.93
C ARG A 108 -16.64 -18.57 -10.83
N VAL A 109 -16.29 -17.86 -9.75
CA VAL A 109 -14.95 -17.32 -9.54
C VAL A 109 -13.90 -18.43 -9.50
N LEU A 110 -14.14 -19.49 -8.72
CA LEU A 110 -13.21 -20.62 -8.64
C LEU A 110 -13.06 -21.36 -9.97
N GLY A 111 -14.15 -21.53 -10.73
CA GLY A 111 -14.11 -22.11 -12.07
C GLY A 111 -13.29 -21.28 -13.06
N THR A 112 -13.43 -19.94 -13.01
CA THR A 112 -12.62 -19.03 -13.84
C THR A 112 -11.14 -19.12 -13.47
N ILE A 113 -10.80 -19.06 -12.18
CA ILE A 113 -9.40 -19.16 -11.72
C ILE A 113 -8.78 -20.50 -12.18
N GLN A 114 -9.50 -21.62 -12.02
CA GLN A 114 -9.00 -22.91 -12.47
C GLN A 114 -8.76 -22.95 -13.98
N SER A 115 -9.68 -22.40 -14.77
CA SER A 115 -9.52 -22.34 -16.23
C SER A 115 -8.31 -21.52 -16.66
N GLU A 116 -8.01 -20.41 -15.98
CA GLU A 116 -6.82 -19.58 -16.27
C GLU A 116 -5.54 -20.31 -15.88
N ASN A 117 -5.53 -20.99 -14.73
CA ASN A 117 -4.39 -21.82 -14.31
C ASN A 117 -4.11 -22.93 -15.32
N ASP A 118 -5.14 -23.64 -15.79
CA ASP A 118 -4.98 -24.70 -16.80
C ASP A 118 -4.43 -24.15 -18.13
N ALA A 119 -4.84 -22.93 -18.52
CA ALA A 119 -4.33 -22.26 -19.71
C ALA A 119 -2.85 -21.86 -19.56
N ILE A 120 -2.46 -21.33 -18.39
CA ILE A 120 -1.07 -21.00 -18.07
C ILE A 120 -0.21 -22.28 -18.05
N ASP A 121 -0.66 -23.33 -17.38
CA ASP A 121 0.04 -24.62 -17.35
C ASP A 121 0.22 -25.21 -18.75
N SER A 122 -0.81 -25.11 -19.60
CA SER A 122 -0.70 -25.54 -21.00
C SER A 122 0.26 -24.68 -21.81
N ALA A 123 0.34 -23.36 -21.55
CA ALA A 123 1.27 -22.46 -22.22
C ALA A 123 2.73 -22.66 -21.76
N LEU A 124 2.92 -23.05 -20.50
CA LEU A 124 4.22 -23.35 -19.90
C LEU A 124 4.66 -24.80 -20.13
N ALA A 125 3.79 -25.65 -20.70
CA ALA A 125 4.11 -27.03 -21.00
C ALA A 125 5.32 -27.12 -21.96
N PRO A 126 6.27 -28.03 -21.72
CA PRO A 126 7.51 -28.10 -22.50
C PRO A 126 7.24 -28.39 -23.98
N VAL A 127 7.64 -27.45 -24.85
CA VAL A 127 7.40 -27.47 -26.31
C VAL A 127 8.19 -28.57 -27.05
N ALA A 128 9.17 -29.21 -26.42
CA ALA A 128 9.87 -30.34 -27.03
C ALA A 128 10.41 -31.32 -25.98
N ARG A 129 10.03 -32.59 -26.11
CA ARG A 129 10.77 -33.70 -25.51
C ARG A 129 11.89 -34.05 -26.49
N ILE A 130 13.09 -33.51 -26.29
CA ILE A 130 14.25 -33.85 -27.12
C ILE A 130 14.48 -35.36 -26.97
N GLY A 131 14.11 -36.12 -27.99
CA GLY A 131 14.45 -37.53 -28.10
C GLY A 131 15.96 -37.63 -28.29
N ILE A 132 16.62 -38.42 -27.44
CA ILE A 132 17.98 -38.91 -27.64
C ILE A 132 18.00 -39.80 -28.90
N GLY A 133 18.01 -39.18 -30.07
CA GLY A 133 18.28 -39.83 -31.34
C GLY A 133 19.67 -40.43 -31.27
N ARG A 134 19.74 -41.75 -31.30
CA ARG A 134 20.99 -42.51 -31.28
C ARG A 134 21.80 -42.12 -32.52
N TRP A 135 22.82 -41.29 -32.35
CA TRP A 135 23.89 -41.14 -33.34
C TRP A 135 24.69 -42.45 -33.33
N ARG A 136 24.62 -43.21 -34.42
CA ARG A 136 25.57 -44.30 -34.70
C ARG A 136 26.61 -43.79 -35.71
N PRO A 137 27.89 -44.16 -35.56
CA PRO A 137 28.98 -43.76 -36.46
C PRO A 137 28.86 -44.40 -37.85
#